data_AF-A0A2S9GLR0-F1
#
_entry.id   AF-A0A2S9GLR0-F1
#
_cell.length_a   1.000
_cell.length_b   1.000
_cell.length_c   1.000
_cell.angle_alpha   90.00
_cell.angle_beta   90.00
_cell.angle_gamma   90.00
#
_symmetry.space_group_name_H-M   'P 1'
#
loop_
_entity.id
_entity.type
_entity.pdbx_description
1 polymer ?
#
loop_
_entity_poly.entity_id
_entity_poly.type
_entity_poly.pdbx_seq_one_letter_code
_entity_poly.pdbx_strand_id
1 'polypeptide(L)'
;TEKREMATTVMGQDISLPVIISPTGVQAVDPDGEVAVARAAARGTAMGLSSFASKPMEDVTAVNDKVFFQIYWLGSRDEIL
;
A
#
# COMPACT_ATOMS: atom_id res chain seq x y z
N THR A 1 -22.67 15.26 -21.48
CA THR A 1 -22.05 15.37 -20.16
C THR A 1 -20.57 15.18 -20.34
N GLU A 2 -19.72 16.10 -19.88
CA GLU A 2 -18.27 15.92 -19.98
C GLU A 2 -17.84 14.68 -19.16
N LYS A 3 -16.99 13.85 -19.77
CA LYS A 3 -16.43 12.66 -19.12
C LYS A 3 -15.31 13.13 -18.20
N ARG A 4 -15.41 12.82 -16.89
CA ARG A 4 -14.36 13.12 -15.91
C ARG A 4 -13.30 12.02 -15.95
N GLU A 5 -12.05 12.39 -16.18
CA GLU A 5 -10.91 11.49 -16.08
C GLU A 5 -10.26 11.64 -14.71
N MET A 6 -10.19 10.54 -13.96
CA MET A 6 -9.63 10.50 -12.61
C MET A 6 -8.31 9.72 -12.55
N ALA A 7 -7.94 9.06 -13.64
CA ALA A 7 -6.71 8.29 -13.71
C ALA A 7 -5.50 9.22 -13.63
N THR A 8 -4.45 8.76 -12.95
CA THR A 8 -3.20 9.51 -12.80
C THR A 8 -2.06 8.55 -12.50
N THR A 9 -0.83 9.07 -12.48
CA THR A 9 0.38 8.32 -12.11
C THR A 9 1.00 8.94 -10.87
N VAL A 10 1.34 8.12 -9.88
CA VAL A 10 1.99 8.55 -8.64
C VAL A 10 3.28 7.75 -8.45
N MET A 11 4.44 8.42 -8.44
CA MET A 11 5.75 7.77 -8.26
C MET A 11 5.99 6.58 -9.23
N GLY A 12 5.49 6.69 -10.46
CA GLY A 12 5.59 5.64 -11.49
C GLY A 12 4.50 4.57 -11.45
N GLN A 13 3.56 4.64 -10.51
CA GLN A 13 2.43 3.73 -10.39
C GLN A 13 1.16 4.32 -11.01
N ASP A 14 0.60 3.65 -12.02
CA ASP A 14 -0.67 4.06 -12.63
C ASP A 14 -1.86 3.67 -11.75
N ILE A 15 -2.71 4.63 -11.42
CA ILE A 15 -3.90 4.46 -10.58
C ILE A 15 -5.15 5.02 -11.28
N SER A 16 -6.30 4.38 -11.08
CA SER A 16 -7.57 4.72 -11.75
C SER A 16 -8.30 5.91 -11.14
N LEU A 17 -7.90 6.30 -9.92
CA LEU A 17 -8.41 7.45 -9.19
C LEU A 17 -7.28 8.06 -8.32
N PRO A 18 -7.30 9.36 -8.00
CA PRO A 18 -6.23 10.03 -7.26
C PRO A 18 -6.36 9.81 -5.74
N VAL A 19 -6.53 8.55 -5.32
CA VAL A 19 -6.72 8.15 -3.92
C VAL A 19 -5.91 6.88 -3.68
N ILE A 20 -5.00 6.92 -2.71
CA ILE A 20 -4.14 5.81 -2.29
C ILE A 20 -4.53 5.41 -0.87
N ILE A 21 -4.46 4.12 -0.54
CA ILE A 21 -4.71 3.66 0.83
C ILE A 21 -3.51 4.04 1.70
N SER A 22 -3.72 4.81 2.78
CA SER A 22 -2.65 5.20 3.70
C SER A 22 -2.07 4.01 4.47
N PRO A 23 -0.78 4.05 4.84
CA PRO A 23 -0.18 3.01 5.68
C PRO A 23 -0.79 3.02 7.08
N THR A 24 -1.36 1.87 7.46
CA THR A 24 -1.88 1.61 8.82
C THR A 24 -1.33 0.27 9.27
N GLY A 25 -0.65 0.23 10.41
CA GLY A 25 -0.15 -1.03 10.99
C GLY A 25 -1.23 -1.77 11.80
N VAL A 26 -0.87 -2.94 12.32
CA VAL A 26 -1.68 -3.72 13.28
C VAL A 26 -3.10 -4.04 12.77
N GLN A 27 -3.23 -4.39 11.48
CA GLN A 27 -4.55 -4.71 10.89
C GLN A 27 -5.04 -6.14 11.17
N ALA A 28 -4.36 -6.93 12.01
CA ALA A 28 -4.78 -8.27 12.43
C ALA A 28 -6.11 -8.33 13.24
N VAL A 29 -6.83 -7.21 13.34
CA VAL A 29 -8.25 -7.19 13.75
C VAL A 29 -9.12 -7.99 12.76
N ASP A 30 -8.69 -8.09 11.51
CA ASP A 30 -9.20 -9.01 10.50
C ASP A 30 -8.15 -10.12 10.23
N PRO A 31 -8.55 -11.40 10.07
CA PRO A 31 -7.61 -12.50 9.83
C PRO A 31 -6.72 -12.33 8.60
N ASP A 32 -7.22 -11.70 7.53
CA ASP A 32 -6.45 -11.43 6.31
C ASP A 32 -5.58 -10.17 6.45
N GLY A 33 -5.98 -9.23 7.34
CA GLY A 33 -5.22 -8.02 7.65
C GLY A 33 -4.81 -7.22 6.40
N GLU A 34 -3.53 -6.86 6.31
CA GLU A 34 -3.00 -6.05 5.21
C GLU A 34 -3.15 -6.74 3.84
N VAL A 35 -3.24 -8.07 3.76
CA VAL A 35 -3.45 -8.81 2.50
C VAL A 35 -4.85 -8.53 1.93
N ALA A 36 -5.88 -8.42 2.79
CA ALA A 36 -7.22 -8.03 2.33
C ALA A 36 -7.24 -6.61 1.75
N VAL A 37 -6.53 -5.68 2.39
CA VAL A 37 -6.42 -4.29 1.93
C VAL A 37 -5.64 -4.21 0.61
N ALA A 38 -4.56 -4.97 0.47
CA ALA A 38 -3.79 -5.03 -0.77
C ALA A 38 -4.62 -5.59 -1.94
N ARG A 39 -5.39 -6.65 -1.71
CA ARG A 39 -6.32 -7.21 -2.70
C ARG A 39 -7.38 -6.19 -3.13
N ALA A 40 -7.87 -5.37 -2.19
CA ALA A 40 -8.81 -4.29 -2.50
C ALA A 40 -8.15 -3.17 -3.33
N ALA A 41 -6.92 -2.78 -2.97
CA ALA A 41 -6.14 -1.76 -3.68
C ALA A 41 -5.83 -2.18 -5.12
N ALA A 42 -5.42 -3.43 -5.35
CA ALA A 42 -5.08 -3.98 -6.66
C ALA A 42 -6.18 -3.82 -7.73
N ARG A 43 -7.43 -3.55 -7.31
CA ARG A 43 -8.55 -3.23 -8.20
C ARG A 43 -8.47 -1.85 -8.88
N GLY A 44 -7.44 -1.06 -8.61
CA GLY A 44 -7.21 0.19 -9.36
C GLY A 44 -6.37 1.25 -8.65
N THR A 45 -5.80 0.99 -7.48
CA THR A 45 -4.96 1.97 -6.79
C THR A 45 -3.79 1.34 -6.04
N ALA A 46 -2.89 2.18 -5.55
CA ALA A 46 -1.77 1.79 -4.72
C ALA A 46 -2.16 1.70 -3.23
N MET A 47 -1.31 1.02 -2.46
CA MET A 47 -1.42 0.91 -1.01
C MET A 47 -0.10 1.31 -0.34
N GLY A 48 -0.19 2.07 0.75
CA GLY A 48 0.89 2.19 1.72
C GLY A 48 0.90 0.99 2.68
N LEU A 49 2.04 0.33 2.84
CA LEU A 49 2.28 -0.71 3.84
C LEU A 49 3.09 -0.15 5.00
N SER A 50 2.64 -0.35 6.24
CA SER A 50 3.35 0.14 7.42
C SER A 50 4.52 -0.77 7.82
N SER A 51 5.57 -0.19 8.41
CA SER A 51 6.61 -0.95 9.13
C SER A 51 6.07 -1.79 10.28
N PHE A 52 4.88 -1.45 10.82
CA PHE A 52 4.20 -2.19 11.87
C PHE A 52 3.02 -3.02 11.32
N ALA A 53 3.10 -3.48 10.07
CA ALA A 53 2.11 -4.39 9.49
C ALA A 53 2.07 -5.74 10.23
N SER A 54 0.91 -6.39 10.21
CA SER A 54 0.72 -7.70 10.88
C SER A 54 1.00 -8.88 9.96
N LYS A 55 1.13 -8.63 8.65
CA LYS A 55 1.44 -9.63 7.61
C LYS A 55 2.81 -9.35 6.98
N PRO A 56 3.55 -10.39 6.55
CA PRO A 56 4.79 -10.23 5.79
C PRO A 56 4.60 -9.40 4.52
N MET A 57 5.62 -8.63 4.12
CA MET A 57 5.57 -7.81 2.90
C MET A 57 5.40 -8.68 1.65
N GLU A 58 5.96 -9.88 1.66
CA GLU A 58 5.91 -10.84 0.57
C GLU A 58 4.47 -11.27 0.28
N ASP A 59 3.68 -11.53 1.32
CA ASP A 59 2.27 -11.91 1.19
C ASP A 59 1.43 -10.75 0.65
N VAL A 60 1.75 -9.52 1.05
CA VAL A 60 1.08 -8.30 0.59
C VAL A 60 1.39 -8.01 -0.87
N THR A 61 2.67 -8.07 -1.26
CA THR A 61 3.13 -7.76 -2.62
C THR A 61 2.78 -8.86 -3.62
N ALA A 62 2.57 -10.11 -3.16
CA ALA A 62 2.04 -11.18 -4.00
C ALA A 62 0.62 -10.90 -4.55
N VAL A 63 -0.16 -10.04 -3.90
CA VAL A 63 -1.54 -9.70 -4.32
C VAL A 63 -1.71 -8.27 -4.83
N ASN A 64 -0.69 -7.42 -4.71
CA ASN A 64 -0.68 -6.05 -5.23
C ASN A 64 0.76 -5.60 -5.53
N ASP A 65 1.05 -5.25 -6.77
CA ASP A 65 2.36 -4.75 -7.22
C ASP A 65 2.55 -3.24 -7.02
N LYS A 66 1.49 -2.52 -6.61
CA LYS A 66 1.50 -1.07 -6.38
C LYS A 66 1.57 -0.74 -4.89
N VAL A 67 2.67 -1.14 -4.25
CA VAL A 67 2.87 -0.95 -2.81
C VAL A 67 3.96 0.07 -2.53
N PHE A 68 3.66 1.06 -1.71
CA PHE A 68 4.64 1.98 -1.13
C PHE A 68 4.92 1.55 0.31
N PHE A 69 6.19 1.41 0.67
CA PHE A 69 6.54 1.04 2.04
C PHE A 69 6.77 2.27 2.91
N GLN A 70 6.04 2.36 4.01
CA GLN A 70 6.20 3.40 5.02
C GLN A 70 7.22 2.94 6.04
N ILE A 71 8.28 3.75 6.20
CA ILE A 71 9.36 3.50 7.14
C ILE A 71 9.33 4.49 8.31
N TYR A 72 9.68 4.03 9.50
CA TYR A 72 10.05 4.89 10.63
C TYR A 72 11.57 4.95 10.73
N TRP A 73 12.12 6.13 11.02
CA TRP A 73 13.55 6.30 11.27
C TRP A 73 13.90 5.83 12.68
N LEU A 74 14.02 4.51 12.87
CA LEU A 74 14.34 3.88 14.14
C LEU A 74 15.69 3.16 14.04
N GLY A 75 16.59 3.45 14.98
CA GLY A 75 17.95 2.90 14.97
C GLY A 75 18.94 3.76 14.18
N SER A 76 20.05 3.14 13.81
CA SER A 76 21.12 3.71 13.01
C SER A 76 20.80 3.68 11.51
N ARG A 77 21.60 4.39 10.71
CA ARG A 77 21.44 4.42 9.25
C ARG A 77 21.56 3.03 8.61
N ASP A 78 22.46 2.19 9.13
CA ASP A 78 22.72 0.86 8.58
C ASP A 78 21.62 -0.14 8.94
N GLU A 79 20.82 0.12 9.97
CA GLU A 79 19.67 -0.71 10.35
C GLU A 79 18.40 -0.34 9.54
N ILE A 80 18.35 0.86 8.96
CA ILE A 80 17.20 1.39 8.21
C ILE A 80 17.32 1.12 6.70
N LEU A 81 18.54 1.10 6.17
CA LEU A 81 18.85 0.90 4.73
C LEU A 81 19.05 -0.58 4.37
#